data_AF-A0A8D8TL88-F1
#
_entry.id   AF-A0A8D8TL88-F1
#
_cell.length_a   1.000
_cell.length_b   1.000
_cell.length_c   1.000
_cell.angle_alpha   90.00
_cell.angle_beta   90.00
_cell.angle_gamma   90.00
#
_symmetry.space_group_name_H-M   'P 1'
#
loop_
_entity.id
_entity.type
_entity.pdbx_description
1 polymer ?
#
loop_
_entity_poly.entity_id
_entity_poly.type
_entity_poly.pdbx_seq_one_letter_code
_entity_poly.pdbx_strand_id
1 'polypeptide(L)'
;NIYIIVREKKGLSAQQRIDKMFKTVIFESLHEHMPHFQLKIKVLNGHLDAPNLGLSPEDRSLLMSKVNLVFHCAATLRFDEELKTAINTNMCATLKLLDMAKQCPNLRMFTYVSTAFSHANRKFIEEIIYKPTTHYTELLKLAKMDITHPKYQEARNRLSKENINTYTLTKAAAEQLIHEEAAYFPVCIFRPSIVVSTWSNPIPGWIDNLYGPT
;
A
#
# COMPACT_ATOMS: atom_id res chain seq x y z
N ASN A 1 -7.69 14.34 -13.38
CA ASN A 1 -7.66 14.49 -11.91
C ASN A 1 -7.00 13.28 -11.31
N ILE A 2 -6.10 13.49 -10.36
CA ILE A 2 -5.39 12.48 -9.57
C ILE A 2 -5.76 12.72 -8.12
N TYR A 3 -6.26 11.70 -7.45
CA TYR A 3 -6.58 11.75 -6.03
C TYR A 3 -5.46 11.06 -5.27
N ILE A 4 -4.89 11.74 -4.27
CA ILE A 4 -3.81 11.20 -3.46
C ILE A 4 -4.28 11.14 -2.01
N ILE A 5 -4.32 9.94 -1.44
CA ILE A 5 -4.66 9.72 -0.04
C ILE A 5 -3.38 9.86 0.77
N VAL A 6 -3.35 10.83 1.69
CA VAL A 6 -2.17 11.17 2.48
C VAL A 6 -2.55 11.32 3.93
N ARG A 7 -1.82 10.63 4.80
CA ARG A 7 -1.98 10.79 6.25
C ARG A 7 -1.40 12.10 6.76
N GLU A 8 -1.95 12.62 7.85
CA GLU A 8 -1.25 13.62 8.65
C GLU A 8 -0.03 13.01 9.34
N LYS A 9 1.04 13.79 9.49
CA LYS A 9 2.27 13.30 10.14
C LYS A 9 3.10 14.47 10.66
N LYS A 10 3.64 14.34 11.88
CA LYS A 10 4.51 15.34 12.53
C LYS A 10 3.89 16.76 12.56
N GLY A 11 2.59 16.84 12.87
CA GLY A 11 1.86 18.12 12.95
C GLY A 11 1.58 18.80 11.61
N LEU A 12 1.90 18.16 10.48
CA LEU A 12 1.57 18.67 9.15
C LEU A 12 0.32 17.98 8.61
N SER A 13 -0.58 18.79 8.04
CA SER A 13 -1.76 18.30 7.33
C SER A 13 -1.37 17.54 6.05
N ALA A 14 -2.30 16.73 5.54
CA ALA A 14 -2.15 16.02 4.27
C ALA A 14 -1.71 16.97 3.12
N GLN A 15 -2.39 18.12 3.01
CA GLN A 15 -2.08 19.14 1.99
C GLN A 15 -0.69 19.74 2.19
N GLN A 16 -0.34 20.14 3.42
CA GLN A 16 0.98 20.71 3.71
C GLN A 16 2.13 19.75 3.39
N ARG A 17 1.92 18.45 3.60
CA ARG A 17 2.91 17.42 3.24
C ARG A 17 3.13 17.34 1.73
N ILE A 18 2.06 17.38 0.95
CA ILE A 18 2.14 17.38 -0.52
C ILE A 18 2.73 18.69 -1.05
N ASP A 19 2.33 19.83 -0.51
CA ASP A 19 2.91 21.13 -0.89
C ASP A 19 4.42 21.18 -0.62
N LYS A 20 4.86 20.59 0.50
CA LYS A 20 6.29 20.45 0.81
C LYS A 20 6.99 19.53 -0.18
N MET A 21 6.39 18.40 -0.55
CA MET A 21 6.93 17.47 -1.54
C MET A 21 7.09 18.14 -2.91
N PHE A 22 6.10 18.92 -3.35
CA PHE A 22 6.16 19.65 -4.62
C PHE A 22 7.21 20.77 -4.63
N LYS A 23 7.77 21.18 -3.49
CA LYS A 23 8.88 22.14 -3.43
C LYS A 23 10.27 21.48 -3.53
N THR A 24 10.34 20.16 -3.64
CA THR A 24 11.62 19.46 -3.79
C THR A 24 12.13 19.55 -5.23
N VAL A 25 13.45 19.47 -5.39
CA VAL A 25 14.16 19.60 -6.68
C VAL A 25 13.60 18.67 -7.77
N ILE A 26 13.09 17.50 -7.40
CA ILE A 26 12.55 16.50 -8.32
C ILE A 26 11.30 17.00 -9.07
N PHE A 27 10.63 18.03 -8.56
CA PHE A 27 9.45 18.66 -9.18
C PHE A 27 9.78 19.95 -9.95
N GLU A 28 11.04 20.43 -9.98
CA GLU A 28 11.41 21.67 -10.68
C GLU A 28 11.04 21.64 -12.16
N SER A 29 11.43 20.57 -12.86
CA SER A 29 11.05 20.36 -14.26
C SER A 29 9.53 20.38 -14.47
N LEU A 30 8.75 19.88 -13.50
CA LEU A 30 7.30 19.90 -13.58
C LEU A 30 6.72 21.31 -13.42
N HIS A 31 7.30 22.14 -12.55
CA HIS A 31 6.91 23.55 -12.42
C HIS A 31 7.23 24.35 -13.68
N GLU A 32 8.35 24.06 -14.35
CA GLU A 32 8.74 24.72 -15.59
C GLU A 32 7.80 24.37 -16.75
N HIS A 33 7.51 23.08 -16.94
CA HIS A 33 6.75 22.61 -18.11
C HIS A 33 5.24 22.59 -17.89
N MET A 34 4.78 22.49 -16.64
CA MET A 34 3.36 22.45 -16.28
C MET A 34 3.09 23.24 -14.99
N PRO A 35 3.19 24.58 -14.99
CA PRO A 35 3.13 25.41 -13.78
C PRO A 35 1.82 25.32 -12.97
N HIS A 36 0.77 24.71 -13.52
CA HIS A 36 -0.52 24.50 -12.87
C HIS A 36 -0.86 23.02 -12.65
N PHE A 37 0.14 22.12 -12.64
CA PHE A 37 -0.09 20.67 -12.47
C PHE A 37 -0.86 20.34 -11.19
N GLN A 38 -0.70 21.15 -10.13
CA GLN A 38 -1.37 20.99 -8.85
C GLN A 38 -2.89 21.06 -8.98
N LEU A 39 -3.43 21.79 -9.97
CA LEU A 39 -4.88 21.84 -10.22
C LEU A 39 -5.46 20.47 -10.63
N LYS A 40 -4.61 19.56 -11.13
CA LYS A 40 -5.00 18.18 -11.44
C LYS A 40 -4.93 17.27 -10.22
N ILE A 41 -4.36 17.70 -9.10
CA ILE A 41 -4.15 16.91 -7.89
C ILE A 41 -5.17 17.30 -6.82
N LYS A 42 -5.87 16.31 -6.27
CA LYS A 42 -6.70 16.50 -5.08
C LYS A 42 -6.13 15.64 -3.94
N VAL A 43 -5.69 16.30 -2.87
CA VAL A 43 -5.16 15.65 -1.68
C VAL A 43 -6.31 15.34 -0.74
N LEU A 44 -6.41 14.09 -0.32
CA LEU A 44 -7.44 13.61 0.60
C LEU A 44 -6.77 13.14 1.88
N ASN A 45 -7.35 13.46 3.03
CA ASN A 45 -6.85 12.96 4.29
C ASN A 45 -7.22 11.48 4.43
N GLY A 46 -6.25 10.62 4.77
CA GLY A 46 -6.54 9.21 4.98
C GLY A 46 -5.40 8.41 5.58
N HIS A 47 -5.78 7.34 6.25
CA HIS A 47 -4.94 6.50 7.09
C HIS A 47 -5.33 5.02 6.88
N LEU A 48 -4.35 4.18 6.55
CA LEU A 48 -4.57 2.76 6.19
C LEU A 48 -5.18 1.93 7.33
N ASP A 49 -4.80 2.23 8.57
CA ASP A 49 -5.26 1.58 9.79
C ASP A 49 -6.66 2.05 10.23
N ALA A 50 -7.09 3.24 9.83
CA ALA A 50 -8.38 3.80 10.20
C ALA A 50 -9.58 3.09 9.53
N PRO A 51 -10.78 3.12 10.14
CA PRO A 51 -12.02 2.75 9.47
C PRO A 51 -12.21 3.55 8.17
N ASN A 52 -12.72 2.92 7.11
CA ASN A 52 -12.91 3.54 5.80
C ASN A 52 -11.67 4.29 5.26
N LEU A 53 -10.46 3.82 5.61
CA LEU A 53 -9.18 4.45 5.26
C LEU A 53 -9.03 5.89 5.78
N GLY A 54 -9.79 6.29 6.81
CA GLY A 54 -9.78 7.64 7.36
C GLY A 54 -10.41 8.70 6.44
N LEU A 55 -11.06 8.29 5.35
CA LEU A 55 -11.73 9.19 4.42
C LEU A 55 -13.06 9.68 5.01
N SER A 56 -13.41 10.94 4.76
CA SER A 56 -14.75 11.44 5.06
C SER A 56 -15.80 10.76 4.14
N PRO A 57 -17.08 10.74 4.53
CA PRO A 57 -18.16 10.26 3.66
C PRO A 57 -18.20 10.96 2.30
N GLU A 58 -17.91 12.26 2.27
CA GLU A 58 -17.89 13.08 1.05
C GLU A 58 -16.73 12.68 0.14
N ASP A 59 -15.53 12.54 0.68
CA ASP A 59 -14.34 12.13 -0.08
C ASP A 59 -14.49 10.69 -0.60
N ARG A 60 -15.05 9.80 0.21
CA ARG A 60 -15.35 8.42 -0.22
C ARG A 60 -16.35 8.41 -1.38
N SER A 61 -17.42 9.20 -1.30
CA SER A 61 -18.43 9.32 -2.37
C SER A 61 -17.83 9.92 -3.65
N LEU A 62 -16.95 10.90 -3.50
CA LEU A 62 -16.21 11.49 -4.61
C LEU A 62 -15.31 10.46 -5.30
N LEU A 63 -14.53 9.70 -4.54
CA LEU A 63 -13.67 8.65 -5.09
C LEU A 63 -14.48 7.59 -5.82
N MET A 64 -15.54 7.09 -5.18
CA MET A 64 -16.43 6.09 -5.77
C MET A 64 -17.03 6.56 -7.09
N SER A 65 -17.44 7.83 -7.21
CA SER A 65 -18.04 8.34 -8.45
C SER A 65 -17.04 8.67 -9.57
N LYS A 66 -15.76 8.93 -9.25
CA LYS A 66 -14.77 9.47 -10.21
C LYS A 66 -13.62 8.54 -10.55
N VAL A 67 -13.26 7.60 -9.67
CA VAL A 67 -12.08 6.76 -9.83
C VAL A 67 -12.34 5.67 -10.86
N ASN A 68 -11.41 5.57 -11.82
CA ASN A 68 -11.36 4.48 -12.80
C ASN A 68 -10.06 3.68 -12.75
N LEU A 69 -9.02 4.18 -12.07
CA LEU A 69 -7.73 3.50 -11.89
C LEU A 69 -7.30 3.65 -10.43
N VAL A 70 -6.90 2.55 -9.80
CA VAL A 70 -6.35 2.55 -8.43
C VAL A 70 -4.90 2.11 -8.47
N PHE A 71 -4.02 2.88 -7.84
CA PHE A 71 -2.62 2.53 -7.60
C PHE A 71 -2.41 2.42 -6.09
N HIS A 72 -2.40 1.19 -5.57
CA HIS A 72 -2.18 0.93 -4.15
C HIS A 72 -0.69 0.68 -3.89
N CYS A 73 0.02 1.77 -3.60
CA CYS A 73 1.46 1.76 -3.28
C CYS A 73 1.73 1.82 -1.78
N ALA A 74 0.73 2.12 -0.96
CA ALA A 74 0.93 2.45 0.44
C ALA A 74 1.12 1.19 1.30
N ALA A 75 2.22 1.15 2.06
CA ALA A 75 2.54 0.06 2.99
C ALA A 75 3.47 0.57 4.11
N THR A 76 3.51 -0.14 5.24
CA THR A 76 4.67 -0.09 6.14
C THR A 76 5.76 -1.00 5.57
N LEU A 77 6.97 -0.46 5.41
CA LEU A 77 8.15 -1.17 4.93
C LEU A 77 9.04 -1.66 6.09
N ARG A 78 8.58 -1.50 7.34
CA ARG A 78 9.34 -1.91 8.52
C ARG A 78 9.34 -3.42 8.65
N PHE A 79 10.53 -4.02 8.65
CA PHE A 79 10.69 -5.48 8.77
C PHE A 79 10.50 -5.99 10.20
N ASP A 80 10.63 -5.10 11.18
CA ASP A 80 10.50 -5.33 12.62
C ASP A 80 9.15 -4.87 13.19
N GLU A 81 8.20 -4.51 12.31
CA GLU A 81 6.86 -4.09 12.72
C GLU A 81 6.14 -5.22 13.47
N GLU A 82 5.45 -4.85 14.54
CA GLU A 82 4.60 -5.76 15.30
C GLU A 82 3.56 -6.42 14.37
N LEU A 83 3.34 -7.74 14.53
CA LEU A 83 2.58 -8.55 13.58
C LEU A 83 1.16 -8.01 13.33
N LYS A 84 0.42 -7.64 14.37
CA LYS A 84 -0.95 -7.10 14.25
C LYS A 84 -0.92 -5.73 13.56
N THR A 85 0.05 -4.88 13.86
CA THR A 85 0.23 -3.60 13.15
C THR A 85 0.53 -3.80 11.66
N ALA A 86 1.44 -4.74 11.33
CA ALA A 86 1.80 -5.06 9.96
C ALA A 86 0.59 -5.62 9.18
N ILE A 87 -0.16 -6.56 9.77
CA ILE A 87 -1.37 -7.12 9.17
C ILE A 87 -2.40 -6.01 8.90
N ASN A 88 -2.66 -5.15 9.89
CA ASN A 88 -3.63 -4.07 9.74
C ASN A 88 -3.24 -3.07 8.63
N THR A 89 -1.97 -2.71 8.56
CA THR A 89 -1.47 -1.69 7.63
C THR A 89 -1.34 -2.22 6.20
N ASN A 90 -0.78 -3.42 6.03
CA ASN A 90 -0.40 -3.92 4.70
C ASN A 90 -1.46 -4.82 4.06
N MET A 91 -2.29 -5.48 4.87
CA MET A 91 -3.30 -6.45 4.40
C MET A 91 -4.73 -5.93 4.63
N CYS A 92 -5.11 -5.59 5.86
CA CYS A 92 -6.48 -5.13 6.13
C CYS A 92 -6.80 -3.81 5.41
N ALA A 93 -5.84 -2.89 5.30
CA ALA A 93 -6.02 -1.67 4.52
C ALA A 93 -6.24 -1.94 3.03
N THR A 94 -5.53 -2.94 2.49
CA THR A 94 -5.72 -3.41 1.10
C THR A 94 -7.14 -3.93 0.91
N LEU A 95 -7.67 -4.72 1.85
CA LEU A 95 -9.06 -5.18 1.83
C LEU A 95 -10.05 -4.01 1.83
N LYS A 96 -9.89 -3.04 2.74
CA LYS A 96 -10.76 -1.84 2.81
C LYS A 96 -10.74 -1.06 1.50
N LEU A 97 -9.56 -0.89 0.90
CA LEU A 97 -9.42 -0.18 -0.39
C LEU A 97 -10.07 -0.97 -1.53
N LEU A 98 -9.92 -2.29 -1.52
CA LEU A 98 -10.55 -3.18 -2.49
C LEU A 98 -12.08 -3.14 -2.37
N ASP A 99 -12.62 -3.14 -1.16
CA ASP A 99 -14.05 -3.03 -0.90
C ASP A 99 -14.63 -1.68 -1.35
N MET A 100 -13.87 -0.60 -1.24
CA MET A 100 -14.25 0.68 -1.85
C MET A 100 -14.17 0.62 -3.38
N ALA A 101 -13.10 0.04 -3.92
CA ALA A 101 -12.89 -0.08 -5.36
C ALA A 101 -14.00 -0.92 -6.05
N LYS A 102 -14.49 -1.98 -5.40
CA LYS A 102 -15.66 -2.76 -5.84
C LYS A 102 -16.92 -1.90 -6.04
N GLN A 103 -17.00 -0.75 -5.36
CA GLN A 103 -18.15 0.17 -5.44
C GLN A 103 -17.93 1.31 -6.45
N CYS A 104 -16.79 1.36 -7.15
CA CYS A 104 -16.51 2.32 -8.20
C CYS A 104 -17.09 1.81 -9.54
N PRO A 105 -18.17 2.40 -10.09
CA PRO A 105 -18.82 1.87 -11.29
C PRO A 105 -17.96 2.02 -12.57
N ASN A 106 -16.95 2.89 -12.52
CA ASN A 106 -16.06 3.16 -13.66
C ASN A 106 -14.68 2.53 -13.50
N LEU A 107 -14.48 1.62 -12.54
CA LEU A 107 -13.19 0.99 -12.28
C LEU A 107 -12.75 0.14 -13.48
N ARG A 108 -11.54 0.42 -13.98
CA ARG A 108 -10.90 -0.29 -15.09
C ARG A 108 -9.72 -1.13 -14.65
N MET A 109 -9.01 -0.69 -13.61
CA MET A 109 -7.83 -1.41 -13.14
C MET A 109 -7.54 -1.10 -11.67
N PHE A 110 -7.16 -2.15 -10.94
CA PHE A 110 -6.59 -2.05 -9.61
C PHE A 110 -5.14 -2.56 -9.64
N THR A 111 -4.19 -1.67 -9.44
CA THR A 111 -2.76 -2.01 -9.37
C THR A 111 -2.34 -2.09 -7.91
N TYR A 112 -1.76 -3.21 -7.51
CA TYR A 112 -1.18 -3.42 -6.19
C TYR A 112 0.34 -3.50 -6.29
N VAL A 113 1.03 -2.65 -5.52
CA VAL A 113 2.49 -2.74 -5.38
C VAL A 113 2.81 -3.69 -4.24
N SER A 114 3.26 -4.88 -4.61
CA SER A 114 3.78 -5.89 -3.71
C SER A 114 5.31 -5.78 -3.61
N THR A 115 6.04 -6.90 -3.59
CA THR A 115 7.50 -6.94 -3.58
C THR A 115 8.02 -8.25 -4.15
N ALA A 116 9.19 -8.21 -4.80
CA ALA A 116 9.90 -9.42 -5.25
C ALA A 116 10.25 -10.36 -4.09
N PHE A 117 10.25 -9.86 -2.86
CA PHE A 117 10.58 -10.62 -1.65
C PHE A 117 9.39 -11.34 -1.00
N SER A 118 8.15 -11.21 -1.51
CA SER A 118 6.93 -11.80 -0.92
C SER A 118 7.05 -13.31 -0.73
N HIS A 119 7.81 -13.96 -1.61
CA HIS A 119 8.03 -15.41 -1.61
C HIS A 119 9.51 -15.78 -1.52
N ALA A 120 10.32 -14.95 -0.85
CA ALA A 120 11.77 -15.16 -0.70
C ALA A 120 12.15 -16.41 0.11
N ASN A 121 11.17 -17.13 0.69
CA ASN A 121 11.36 -18.47 1.24
C ASN A 121 11.42 -19.58 0.17
N ARG A 122 11.21 -19.25 -1.11
CA ARG A 122 11.29 -20.18 -2.24
C ARG A 122 12.58 -19.96 -3.02
N LYS A 123 13.16 -21.04 -3.55
CA LYS A 123 14.36 -21.00 -4.39
C LYS A 123 14.10 -20.40 -5.77
N PHE A 124 12.91 -20.68 -6.33
CA PHE A 124 12.48 -20.18 -7.64
C PHE A 124 11.09 -19.55 -7.46
N ILE A 125 10.93 -18.36 -8.04
CA ILE A 125 9.71 -17.55 -7.95
C ILE A 125 9.28 -17.22 -9.38
N GLU A 126 8.03 -17.56 -9.70
CA GLU A 126 7.35 -17.36 -10.97
C GLU A 126 6.26 -16.29 -10.78
N GLU A 127 5.74 -15.79 -11.90
CA GLU A 127 4.66 -14.79 -11.94
C GLU A 127 3.28 -15.42 -11.75
N ILE A 128 3.11 -16.18 -10.67
CA ILE A 128 1.85 -16.82 -10.27
C ILE A 128 1.44 -16.39 -8.86
N ILE A 129 0.16 -16.62 -8.54
CA ILE A 129 -0.33 -16.52 -7.15
C ILE A 129 -0.03 -17.85 -6.45
N TYR A 130 0.87 -17.81 -5.48
CA TYR A 130 1.23 -18.99 -4.72
C TYR A 130 0.17 -19.33 -3.68
N LYS A 131 -0.15 -20.63 -3.58
CA LYS A 131 -0.92 -21.15 -2.44
C LYS A 131 -0.15 -20.83 -1.14
N PRO A 132 -0.78 -20.13 -0.17
CA PRO A 132 -0.11 -19.76 1.07
C PRO A 132 0.00 -20.97 2.00
N THR A 133 0.96 -20.92 2.93
CA THR A 133 0.98 -21.83 4.08
C THR A 133 -0.08 -21.43 5.10
N THR A 134 -0.24 -20.12 5.34
CA THR A 134 -1.27 -19.53 6.21
C THR A 134 -2.22 -18.65 5.40
N HIS A 135 -3.51 -18.98 5.39
CA HIS A 135 -4.53 -18.24 4.66
C HIS A 135 -4.74 -16.83 5.22
N TYR A 136 -4.98 -15.81 4.37
CA TYR A 136 -5.19 -14.43 4.82
C TYR A 136 -6.33 -14.27 5.85
N THR A 137 -7.32 -15.15 5.82
CA THR A 137 -8.46 -15.16 6.77
C THR A 137 -8.03 -15.50 8.20
N GLU A 138 -6.94 -16.27 8.39
CA GLU A 138 -6.35 -16.44 9.71
C GLU A 138 -5.71 -15.13 10.19
N LEU A 139 -4.99 -14.44 9.31
CA LEU A 139 -4.41 -13.13 9.63
C LEU A 139 -5.48 -12.09 9.96
N LEU A 140 -6.65 -12.12 9.29
CA LEU A 140 -7.79 -11.28 9.65
C LEU A 140 -8.31 -11.55 11.07
N LYS A 141 -8.27 -12.81 11.54
CA LYS A 141 -8.61 -13.15 12.93
C LYS A 141 -7.56 -12.61 13.89
N LEU A 142 -6.27 -12.77 13.57
CA LEU A 142 -5.17 -12.24 14.38
C LEU A 142 -5.20 -10.71 14.48
N ALA A 143 -5.55 -10.01 13.39
CA ALA A 143 -5.69 -8.56 13.37
C ALA A 143 -6.71 -8.02 14.38
N LYS A 144 -7.71 -8.82 14.73
CA LYS A 144 -8.78 -8.50 15.69
C LYS A 144 -8.48 -9.01 17.10
N MET A 145 -7.49 -9.87 17.27
CA MET A 145 -7.17 -10.49 18.55
C MET A 145 -6.34 -9.55 19.43
N ASP A 146 -6.47 -9.67 20.74
CA ASP A 146 -5.56 -9.01 21.67
C ASP A 146 -4.16 -9.61 21.57
N ILE A 147 -3.13 -8.77 21.58
CA ILE A 147 -1.74 -9.23 21.43
C ILE A 147 -1.31 -10.11 22.60
N THR A 148 -1.90 -9.97 23.78
CA THR A 148 -1.59 -10.76 24.97
C THR A 148 -2.27 -12.13 24.97
N HIS A 149 -3.23 -12.36 24.06
CA HIS A 149 -3.99 -13.60 24.01
C HIS A 149 -3.08 -14.80 23.68
N PRO A 150 -3.18 -15.95 24.40
CA PRO A 150 -2.28 -17.10 24.18
C PRO A 150 -2.25 -17.58 22.73
N LYS A 151 -3.42 -17.68 22.07
CA LYS A 151 -3.52 -18.04 20.64
C LYS A 151 -2.82 -17.05 19.71
N TYR A 152 -2.80 -15.76 20.06
CA TYR A 152 -2.07 -14.75 19.28
C TYR A 152 -0.57 -15.00 19.38
N GLN A 153 -0.06 -15.23 20.60
CA GLN A 153 1.36 -15.48 20.84
C GLN A 153 1.81 -16.79 20.18
N GLU A 154 1.00 -17.84 20.24
CA GLU A 154 1.25 -19.10 19.55
C GLU A 154 1.34 -18.92 18.03
N ALA A 155 0.33 -18.27 17.43
CA ALA A 155 0.31 -18.01 15.99
C ALA A 155 1.47 -17.10 15.56
N ARG A 156 1.78 -16.06 16.34
CA ARG A 156 2.92 -15.16 16.10
C ARG A 156 4.25 -15.92 16.09
N ASN A 157 4.46 -16.79 17.08
CA ASN A 157 5.68 -17.61 17.20
C ASN A 157 5.81 -18.64 16.07
N ARG A 158 4.68 -19.16 15.57
CA ARG A 158 4.67 -20.05 14.41
C ARG A 158 4.98 -19.28 13.12
N LEU A 159 4.28 -18.17 12.88
CA LEU A 159 4.43 -17.33 11.69
C LEU A 159 5.83 -16.74 11.55
N SER A 160 6.49 -16.38 12.67
CA SER A 160 7.87 -15.89 12.67
C SER A 160 8.90 -16.95 12.28
N LYS A 161 8.58 -18.25 12.42
CA LYS A 161 9.43 -19.36 11.96
C LYS A 161 9.18 -19.72 10.49
N GLU A 162 7.94 -19.56 10.04
CA GLU A 162 7.54 -19.88 8.66
C GLU A 162 7.93 -18.79 7.64
N ASN A 163 8.12 -17.55 8.10
CA ASN A 163 8.32 -16.39 7.25
C ASN A 163 9.59 -15.62 7.64
N ILE A 164 10.23 -15.00 6.66
CA ILE A 164 11.45 -14.21 6.87
C ILE A 164 11.18 -13.01 7.79
N ASN A 165 10.10 -12.28 7.54
CA ASN A 165 9.67 -11.16 8.37
C ASN A 165 8.17 -10.86 8.19
N THR A 166 7.63 -9.93 8.98
CA THR A 166 6.22 -9.53 8.94
C THR A 166 5.85 -8.79 7.65
N TYR A 167 6.79 -8.08 7.03
CA TYR A 167 6.58 -7.39 5.76
C TYR A 167 6.31 -8.38 4.61
N THR A 168 7.19 -9.37 4.40
CA THR A 168 7.02 -10.37 3.33
C THR A 168 5.76 -11.20 3.54
N LEU A 169 5.47 -11.58 4.79
CA LEU A 169 4.24 -12.29 5.16
C LEU A 169 3.00 -11.48 4.75
N THR A 170 2.95 -10.21 5.12
CA THR A 170 1.76 -9.37 4.87
C THR A 170 1.58 -8.99 3.41
N LYS A 171 2.68 -8.83 2.66
CA LYS A 171 2.63 -8.66 1.20
C LYS A 171 2.11 -9.91 0.49
N ALA A 172 2.65 -11.10 0.82
CA ALA A 172 2.17 -12.37 0.28
C ALA A 172 0.68 -12.61 0.59
N ALA A 173 0.26 -12.33 1.82
CA ALA A 173 -1.14 -12.46 2.23
C ALA A 173 -2.06 -11.46 1.51
N ALA A 174 -1.59 -10.23 1.25
CA ALA A 174 -2.34 -9.25 0.48
C ALA A 174 -2.50 -9.65 -0.99
N GLU A 175 -1.48 -10.26 -1.61
CA GLU A 175 -1.60 -10.82 -2.97
C GLU A 175 -2.66 -11.92 -3.04
N GLN A 176 -2.67 -12.83 -2.07
CA GLN A 176 -3.70 -13.87 -1.96
C GLN A 176 -5.09 -13.25 -1.78
N LEU A 177 -5.22 -12.30 -0.86
CA LEU A 177 -6.47 -11.58 -0.60
C LEU A 177 -7.01 -10.93 -1.87
N ILE A 178 -6.15 -10.22 -2.62
CA ILE A 178 -6.56 -9.59 -3.88
C ILE A 178 -7.00 -10.64 -4.89
N HIS A 179 -6.26 -11.75 -5.03
CA HIS A 179 -6.61 -12.81 -5.97
C HIS A 179 -8.03 -13.36 -5.72
N GLU A 180 -8.39 -13.56 -4.46
CA GLU A 180 -9.70 -14.12 -4.08
C GLU A 180 -10.83 -13.08 -4.08
N GLU A 181 -10.54 -11.85 -3.66
CA GLU A 181 -11.56 -10.82 -3.46
C GLU A 181 -11.81 -9.94 -4.69
N ALA A 182 -10.87 -9.86 -5.64
CA ALA A 182 -10.90 -8.93 -6.76
C ALA A 182 -11.35 -9.55 -8.09
N ALA A 183 -12.05 -10.69 -8.06
CA ALA A 183 -12.49 -11.41 -9.26
C ALA A 183 -13.38 -10.60 -10.23
N TYR A 184 -13.88 -9.43 -9.80
CA TYR A 184 -14.84 -8.61 -10.53
C TYR A 184 -14.21 -7.49 -11.39
N PHE A 185 -12.91 -7.25 -11.30
CA PHE A 185 -12.23 -6.22 -12.11
C PHE A 185 -10.77 -6.59 -12.42
N PRO A 186 -10.16 -6.02 -13.48
CA PRO A 186 -8.76 -6.25 -13.80
C PRO A 186 -7.82 -5.82 -12.67
N VAL A 187 -6.93 -6.74 -12.30
CA VAL A 187 -5.89 -6.53 -11.29
C VAL A 187 -4.51 -6.68 -11.90
N CYS A 188 -3.59 -5.77 -11.52
CA CYS A 188 -2.16 -5.93 -11.74
C CYS A 188 -1.45 -6.02 -10.39
N ILE A 189 -0.70 -7.09 -10.15
CA ILE A 189 0.19 -7.21 -9.00
C ILE A 189 1.61 -6.95 -9.49
N PHE A 190 2.18 -5.82 -9.09
CA PHE A 190 3.53 -5.43 -9.43
C PHE A 190 4.47 -5.75 -8.27
N ARG A 191 5.50 -6.57 -8.49
CA ARG A 191 6.47 -7.01 -7.47
C ARG A 191 7.84 -6.34 -7.69
N PRO A 192 8.03 -5.07 -7.29
CA PRO A 192 9.33 -4.42 -7.40
C PRO A 192 10.36 -5.08 -6.48
N SER A 193 11.63 -5.04 -6.90
CA SER A 193 12.78 -5.38 -6.05
C SER A 193 13.22 -4.16 -5.24
N ILE A 194 14.54 -3.94 -5.08
CA ILE A 194 15.09 -2.78 -4.39
C ILE A 194 14.90 -1.55 -5.29
N VAL A 195 14.16 -0.56 -4.78
CA VAL A 195 14.01 0.73 -5.46
C VAL A 195 15.18 1.62 -5.06
N VAL A 196 15.98 2.00 -6.05
CA VAL A 196 17.17 2.84 -5.87
C VAL A 196 16.96 4.22 -6.51
N SER A 197 18.03 4.98 -6.63
CA SER A 197 18.02 6.29 -7.27
C SER A 197 17.53 6.24 -8.72
N THR A 198 17.05 7.38 -9.19
CA THR A 198 16.70 7.60 -10.59
C THR A 198 17.89 7.32 -11.51
N TRP A 199 17.68 6.54 -12.57
CA TRP A 199 18.72 6.27 -13.57
C TRP A 199 19.07 7.51 -14.39
N SER A 200 18.06 8.25 -14.85
CA SER A 200 18.25 9.42 -15.73
C SER A 200 17.31 10.57 -15.40
N ASN A 201 16.01 10.44 -15.68
CA ASN A 201 15.02 11.49 -15.45
C ASN A 201 14.41 11.41 -14.04
N PRO A 202 14.03 12.55 -13.42
CA PRO A 202 14.30 13.93 -13.83
C PRO A 202 15.73 14.39 -13.54
N ILE A 203 16.40 13.76 -12.58
CA ILE A 203 17.75 14.10 -12.12
C ILE A 203 18.50 12.78 -11.94
N PRO A 204 19.62 12.51 -12.63
CA PRO A 204 20.36 11.26 -12.47
C PRO A 204 20.88 11.10 -11.04
N GLY A 205 20.72 9.91 -10.45
CA GLY A 205 21.22 9.59 -9.12
C GLY A 205 20.41 10.17 -7.96
N TRP A 206 19.26 10.82 -8.21
CA TRP A 206 18.42 11.37 -7.16
C TRP A 206 17.76 10.27 -6.33
N ILE A 207 17.79 10.44 -5.00
CA ILE A 207 17.12 9.57 -4.03
C ILE A 207 16.62 10.44 -2.87
N ASP A 208 15.40 10.16 -2.39
CA ASP A 208 14.79 10.92 -1.28
C ASP A 208 15.46 10.58 0.06
N ASN A 209 15.81 9.31 0.28
CA ASN A 209 16.53 8.86 1.46
C ASN A 209 17.41 7.63 1.16
N LEU A 210 18.36 7.31 2.04
CA LEU A 210 19.31 6.18 1.87
C LEU A 210 18.66 4.78 1.76
N TYR A 211 17.37 4.67 2.11
CA TYR A 211 16.57 3.44 2.05
C TYR A 211 15.60 3.39 0.85
N GLY A 212 15.69 4.36 -0.08
CA GLY A 212 14.80 4.46 -1.24
C GLY A 212 13.77 5.61 -1.13
N PRO A 213 12.92 5.81 -2.15
CA PRO A 213 11.88 6.84 -2.11
C PRO A 213 10.85 6.58 -0.99
N THR A 214 10.44 7.62 -0.24
CA THR A 214 9.44 7.55 0.85
C THR A 214 8.05 8.05 0.48
#